data_AF-A0AAF0PUQ2-F1
#
_entry.id   AF-A0AAF0PUQ2-F1
#
_cell.length_a   1.000
_cell.length_b   1.000
_cell.length_c   1.000
_cell.angle_alpha   90.00
_cell.angle_beta   90.00
_cell.angle_gamma   90.00
#
_symmetry.space_group_name_H-M   'P 1'
#
loop_
_entity.id
_entity.type
_entity.pdbx_description
1 polymer ?
#
loop_
_entity_poly.entity_id
_entity_poly.type
_entity_poly.pdbx_seq_one_letter_code
_entity_poly.pdbx_strand_id
1 'polypeptide(L)'
;MQLVDLYAEKEPWEILEGTNTNAGYFITPLKKEKPHHKRFKRIVGEGTWKIQDLAKKVFDDRGRLMGYVHHMKYTPDTNKKSIIKELFGEWLMTEYSLDNGYVTNMKKKIIYKDFVICKIKKKKQRRDHDDKGKYENIMNDVEVNELIDSVMEELEEIDDDNIEVDVGDDFLAALEDECMNSEDNEISKNDANDINLDEYDFF
;
A
#
# COMPACT_ATOMS: atom_id res chain seq x y z
N MET A 1 -14.16 1.78 -6.26
CA MET A 1 -12.84 1.73 -5.60
C MET A 1 -11.81 1.38 -6.67
N GLN A 2 -10.58 1.90 -6.63
CA GLN A 2 -9.59 1.69 -7.70
C GLN A 2 -8.31 1.02 -7.20
N LEU A 3 -7.72 0.14 -8.00
CA LEU A 3 -6.39 -0.42 -7.74
C LEU A 3 -5.32 0.57 -8.19
N VAL A 4 -4.60 1.18 -7.26
CA VAL A 4 -3.60 2.22 -7.51
C VAL A 4 -2.45 2.04 -6.53
N ASP A 5 -1.21 2.11 -7.03
CA ASP A 5 -0.04 2.17 -6.17
C ASP A 5 0.12 3.57 -5.55
N LEU A 6 -0.35 3.72 -4.32
CA LEU A 6 -0.34 4.98 -3.58
C LEU A 6 1.02 5.31 -2.94
N TYR A 7 1.98 4.39 -3.02
CA TYR A 7 3.33 4.53 -2.48
C TYR A 7 4.37 4.66 -3.61
N ALA A 8 3.92 5.03 -4.81
CA ALA A 8 4.74 5.30 -5.98
C ALA A 8 5.08 6.81 -6.09
N GLU A 9 5.20 7.32 -7.31
CA GLU A 9 5.71 8.66 -7.62
C GLU A 9 4.66 9.77 -7.44
N LYS A 10 3.37 9.45 -7.60
CA LYS A 10 2.31 10.47 -7.61
C LYS A 10 2.04 11.02 -6.20
N GLU A 11 2.05 12.33 -6.09
CA GLU A 11 1.75 13.04 -4.85
C GLU A 11 0.25 12.98 -4.51
N PRO A 12 -0.15 13.14 -3.22
CA PRO A 12 -1.54 12.99 -2.81
C PRO A 12 -2.54 13.89 -3.56
N TRP A 13 -2.12 15.09 -3.98
CA TRP A 13 -2.98 16.00 -4.76
C TRP A 13 -3.12 15.59 -6.23
N GLU A 14 -2.12 14.93 -6.80
CA GLU A 14 -2.13 14.42 -8.17
C GLU A 14 -3.01 13.15 -8.28
N ILE A 15 -3.06 12.35 -7.21
CA ILE A 15 -3.88 11.12 -7.15
C ILE A 15 -5.38 11.44 -7.26
N LEU A 16 -5.83 12.55 -6.68
CA LEU A 16 -7.24 12.99 -6.79
C LEU A 16 -7.45 14.03 -7.89
N GLU A 17 -6.41 14.42 -8.64
CA GLU A 17 -6.54 15.39 -9.71
C GLU A 17 -7.47 14.85 -10.82
N GLY A 18 -8.41 15.68 -11.27
CA GLY A 18 -9.45 15.27 -12.22
C GLY A 18 -10.64 14.52 -11.61
N THR A 19 -10.62 14.21 -10.30
CA THR A 19 -11.80 13.69 -9.60
C THR A 19 -12.59 14.85 -8.98
N ASN A 20 -13.92 14.83 -9.10
CA ASN A 20 -14.80 15.84 -8.48
C ASN A 20 -14.94 15.64 -6.96
N THR A 21 -14.17 14.74 -6.34
CA THR A 21 -14.31 14.34 -4.94
C THR A 21 -13.12 14.78 -4.11
N ASN A 22 -13.38 15.26 -2.89
CA ASN A 22 -12.34 15.66 -1.94
C ASN A 22 -11.69 14.47 -1.20
N ALA A 23 -12.12 13.26 -1.51
CA ALA A 23 -11.63 12.01 -0.96
C ALA A 23 -11.79 10.87 -1.97
N GLY A 24 -10.94 9.85 -1.87
CA GLY A 24 -11.00 8.64 -2.67
C GLY A 24 -10.59 7.40 -1.86
N TYR A 25 -11.11 6.24 -2.28
CA TYR A 25 -10.77 4.92 -1.74
C TYR A 25 -10.02 4.11 -2.79
N PHE A 26 -8.90 3.54 -2.37
CA PHE A 26 -7.96 2.85 -3.23
C PHE A 26 -7.50 1.55 -2.59
N ILE A 27 -7.28 0.53 -3.41
CA ILE A 27 -6.54 -0.65 -3.03
C ILE A 27 -5.10 -0.42 -3.48
N THR A 28 -4.13 -0.58 -2.57
CA THR A 28 -2.70 -0.37 -2.88
C THR A 28 -1.87 -1.56 -2.39
N PRO A 29 -0.89 -2.02 -3.18
CA PRO A 29 0.06 -3.01 -2.71
C PRO A 29 0.95 -2.42 -1.60
N LEU A 30 1.29 -3.26 -0.63
CA LEU A 30 2.28 -2.96 0.39
C LEU A 30 3.67 -3.38 -0.11
N LYS A 31 4.58 -2.42 -0.24
CA LYS A 31 5.95 -2.69 -0.66
C LYS A 31 6.91 -2.68 0.53
N LYS A 32 7.66 -3.77 0.68
CA LYS A 32 8.80 -3.82 1.60
C LYS A 32 10.03 -3.29 0.88
N GLU A 33 10.96 -2.71 1.64
CA GLU A 33 12.27 -2.36 1.09
C GLU A 33 13.08 -3.58 0.67
N LYS A 34 13.03 -4.61 1.52
CA LYS A 34 13.67 -5.90 1.29
C LYS A 34 12.70 -6.99 1.77
N PRO A 35 12.72 -8.21 1.20
CA PRO A 35 11.78 -9.27 1.56
C PRO A 35 11.71 -9.58 3.07
N HIS A 36 12.85 -9.50 3.76
CA HIS A 36 12.99 -9.78 5.19
C HIS A 36 12.60 -8.60 6.10
N HIS A 37 12.36 -7.40 5.57
CA HIS A 37 11.94 -6.25 6.38
C HIS A 37 10.52 -6.46 6.90
N LYS A 38 10.31 -6.17 8.19
CA LYS A 38 8.98 -6.23 8.82
C LYS A 38 8.11 -5.02 8.51
N ARG A 39 8.72 -3.90 8.08
CA ARG A 39 8.04 -2.61 7.85
C ARG A 39 7.87 -2.36 6.36
N PHE A 40 6.69 -1.87 5.99
CA PHE A 40 6.38 -1.43 4.63
C PHE A 40 6.80 0.02 4.43
N LYS A 41 7.29 0.35 3.24
CA LYS A 41 7.59 1.72 2.85
C LYS A 41 6.28 2.47 2.64
N ARG A 42 6.24 3.69 3.15
CA ARG A 42 5.14 4.64 2.91
C ARG A 42 5.67 5.99 2.41
N ILE A 43 6.77 5.92 1.68
CA ILE A 43 7.34 7.03 0.92
C ILE A 43 6.49 7.16 -0.34
N VAL A 44 6.19 8.39 -0.75
CA VAL A 44 5.38 8.69 -1.93
C VAL A 44 5.89 10.00 -2.53
N GLY A 45 6.15 10.02 -3.84
CA GLY A 45 6.77 11.16 -4.51
C GLY A 45 8.02 11.65 -3.77
N GLU A 46 8.03 12.95 -3.44
CA GLU A 46 9.07 13.60 -2.65
C GLU A 46 8.70 13.72 -1.16
N GLY A 47 7.82 12.86 -0.64
CA GLY A 47 7.35 12.90 0.73
C GLY A 47 7.08 11.55 1.36
N THR A 48 6.42 11.57 2.51
CA THR A 48 6.15 10.36 3.29
C THR A 48 4.84 10.48 4.06
N TRP A 49 4.06 9.39 4.08
CA TRP A 49 2.93 9.22 4.98
C TRP A 49 3.43 8.89 6.40
N LYS A 50 3.27 9.84 7.32
CA LYS A 50 3.67 9.69 8.73
C LYS A 50 2.48 9.28 9.58
N ILE A 51 2.62 8.17 10.29
CA ILE A 51 1.65 7.70 11.29
C ILE A 51 1.43 8.79 12.34
N GLN A 52 0.16 9.09 12.62
CA GLN A 52 -0.25 10.07 13.63
C GLN A 52 -0.47 9.43 15.00
N ASP A 53 -1.11 8.26 15.01
CA ASP A 53 -1.57 7.59 16.22
C ASP A 53 -1.25 6.09 16.20
N LEU A 54 -1.35 5.44 17.35
CA LEU A 54 -1.28 3.98 17.44
C LEU A 54 -2.36 3.32 16.58
N ALA A 55 -2.02 2.20 15.96
CA ALA A 55 -2.95 1.39 15.19
C ALA A 55 -4.20 1.01 16.01
N LYS A 56 -5.39 1.26 15.47
CA LYS A 56 -6.64 0.82 16.07
C LYS A 56 -6.95 -0.59 15.60
N LYS A 57 -7.29 -1.49 16.53
CA LYS A 57 -7.73 -2.85 16.20
C LYS A 57 -9.18 -2.84 15.74
N VAL A 58 -9.48 -3.65 14.73
CA VAL A 58 -10.83 -3.87 14.21
C VAL A 58 -11.19 -5.33 14.44
N PHE A 59 -12.38 -5.57 14.99
CA PHE A 59 -12.86 -6.91 15.33
C PHE A 59 -14.14 -7.23 14.57
N ASP A 60 -14.36 -8.50 14.24
CA ASP A 60 -15.62 -8.96 13.64
C ASP A 60 -16.74 -9.05 14.69
N ASP A 61 -17.93 -9.44 14.24
CA ASP A 61 -19.11 -9.68 15.07
C ASP A 61 -18.90 -10.75 16.16
N ARG A 62 -17.92 -11.63 15.97
CA ARG A 62 -17.52 -12.71 16.89
C ARG A 62 -16.36 -12.33 17.79
N GLY A 63 -15.87 -11.09 17.72
CA GLY A 63 -14.75 -10.59 18.52
C GLY A 63 -13.37 -11.10 18.08
N ARG A 64 -13.25 -11.68 16.88
CA ARG A 64 -11.97 -12.05 16.28
C ARG A 64 -11.31 -10.81 15.70
N LEU A 65 -10.01 -10.67 15.91
CA LEU A 65 -9.24 -9.56 15.34
C LEU A 65 -9.22 -9.69 13.81
N MET A 66 -9.87 -8.76 13.10
CA MET A 66 -9.89 -8.71 11.64
C MET A 66 -8.69 -8.00 11.05
N GLY A 67 -8.22 -6.96 11.73
CA GLY A 67 -7.21 -6.08 11.17
C GLY A 67 -6.95 -4.82 11.98
N TYR A 68 -6.34 -3.86 11.31
CA TYR A 68 -5.85 -2.62 11.90
C TYR A 68 -6.20 -1.41 11.03
N VAL A 69 -6.41 -0.27 11.69
CA VAL A 69 -6.59 1.04 11.06
C VAL A 69 -5.48 1.97 11.51
N HIS A 70 -4.74 2.52 10.55
CA HIS A 70 -3.72 3.55 10.77
C HIS A 70 -4.17 4.89 10.20
N HIS A 71 -4.01 5.95 10.97
CA HIS A 71 -4.19 7.32 10.51
C HIS A 71 -2.84 7.95 10.22
N MET A 72 -2.70 8.53 9.03
CA MET A 72 -1.44 9.11 8.57
C MET A 72 -1.64 10.49 7.98
N LYS A 73 -0.57 11.29 8.07
CA LYS A 73 -0.50 12.61 7.46
C LYS A 73 0.68 12.64 6.50
N TYR A 74 0.44 13.13 5.28
CA TYR A 74 1.51 13.34 4.34
C TYR A 74 2.41 14.49 4.80
N THR A 75 3.72 14.26 4.73
CA THR A 75 4.75 15.25 5.03
C THR A 75 5.73 15.29 3.86
N PRO A 76 5.83 16.42 3.13
CA PRO A 76 6.85 16.60 2.11
C PRO A 76 8.24 16.46 2.73
N ASP A 77 9.20 15.87 2.03
CA ASP A 77 10.59 15.75 2.43
C ASP A 77 11.47 16.82 1.77
N THR A 78 11.11 18.08 2.01
CA THR A 78 11.81 19.25 1.45
C THR A 78 11.78 20.42 2.43
N ASN A 79 12.63 21.42 2.24
CA ASN A 79 12.57 22.66 3.03
C ASN A 79 11.37 23.55 2.65
N LYS A 80 10.66 23.24 1.56
CA LYS A 80 9.52 24.01 1.03
C LYS A 80 8.16 23.56 1.59
N LYS A 81 8.11 22.89 2.75
CA LYS A 81 6.88 22.34 3.35
C LYS A 81 5.74 23.35 3.49
N SER A 82 6.05 24.60 3.88
CA SER A 82 5.06 25.67 4.04
C SER A 82 4.41 26.04 2.71
N ILE A 83 5.21 26.22 1.65
CA ILE A 83 4.74 26.56 0.31
C ILE A 83 3.86 25.43 -0.26
N ILE A 84 4.30 24.18 -0.14
CA ILE A 84 3.51 23.01 -0.59
C ILE A 84 2.17 22.96 0.16
N LYS A 85 2.18 23.18 1.47
CA LYS A 85 0.96 23.23 2.27
C LYS A 85 0.02 24.38 1.87
N GLU A 86 0.57 25.53 1.50
CA GLU A 86 -0.22 26.69 1.05
C GLU A 86 -0.88 26.42 -0.30
N LEU A 87 -0.13 25.87 -1.26
CA LEU A 87 -0.62 25.57 -2.61
C LEU A 87 -1.59 24.38 -2.64
N PHE A 88 -1.21 23.26 -2.01
CA PHE A 88 -1.90 21.99 -2.17
C PHE A 88 -2.71 21.57 -0.94
N GLY A 89 -2.55 22.27 0.20
CA GLY A 89 -3.21 21.95 1.45
C GLY A 89 -2.54 20.84 2.25
N GLU A 90 -3.22 20.39 3.31
CA GLU A 90 -2.77 19.23 4.10
C GLU A 90 -3.54 17.98 3.67
N TRP A 91 -2.84 16.84 3.61
CA TRP A 91 -3.40 15.57 3.14
C TRP A 91 -3.35 14.51 4.22
N LEU A 92 -4.43 13.73 4.31
CA LEU A 92 -4.63 12.69 5.30
C LEU A 92 -4.94 11.36 4.61
N MET A 93 -4.40 10.28 5.18
CA MET A 93 -4.67 8.91 4.76
C MET A 93 -5.20 8.11 5.95
N THR A 94 -6.15 7.22 5.68
CA THR A 94 -6.54 6.14 6.58
C THR A 94 -6.27 4.82 5.87
N GLU A 95 -5.34 4.04 6.40
CA GLU A 95 -4.95 2.71 5.89
C GLU A 95 -5.67 1.63 6.70
N TYR A 96 -6.29 0.70 6.00
CA TYR A 96 -6.99 -0.45 6.54
C TYR A 96 -6.24 -1.72 6.10
N SER A 97 -5.70 -2.46 7.05
CA SER A 97 -4.92 -3.68 6.81
C SER A 97 -5.57 -4.88 7.48
N LEU A 98 -5.61 -6.03 6.80
CA LEU A 98 -6.07 -7.28 7.38
C LEU A 98 -5.01 -7.91 8.30
N ASP A 99 -5.46 -8.55 9.36
CA ASP A 99 -4.61 -9.37 10.21
C ASP A 99 -4.34 -10.71 9.53
N ASN A 100 -3.06 -11.12 9.50
CA ASN A 100 -2.68 -12.36 8.83
C ASN A 100 -3.35 -13.60 9.46
N GLY A 101 -3.54 -13.59 10.78
CA GLY A 101 -4.24 -14.66 11.50
C GLY A 101 -5.72 -14.73 11.12
N TYR A 102 -6.35 -13.58 10.81
CA TYR A 102 -7.71 -13.55 10.29
C TYR A 102 -7.80 -14.17 8.89
N VAL A 103 -6.89 -13.78 8.01
CA VAL A 103 -6.81 -14.26 6.61
C VAL A 103 -6.52 -15.76 6.55
N THR A 104 -5.59 -16.27 7.36
CA THR A 104 -5.25 -17.72 7.37
C THR A 104 -6.41 -18.61 7.82
N ASN A 105 -7.34 -18.06 8.61
CA ASN A 105 -8.51 -18.79 9.09
C ASN A 105 -9.71 -18.72 8.14
N MET A 106 -9.59 -18.02 7.01
CA MET A 106 -10.61 -18.02 5.97
C MET A 106 -10.53 -19.27 5.11
N LYS A 107 -11.69 -19.77 4.67
CA LYS A 107 -11.76 -20.93 3.77
C LYS A 107 -11.36 -20.60 2.33
N LYS A 108 -11.50 -19.34 1.92
CA LYS A 108 -11.16 -18.84 0.58
C LYS A 108 -9.71 -18.37 0.54
N LYS A 109 -8.99 -18.65 -0.56
CA LYS A 109 -7.62 -18.19 -0.78
C LYS A 109 -7.65 -16.71 -1.14
N ILE A 110 -7.20 -15.85 -0.23
CA ILE A 110 -7.04 -14.42 -0.51
C ILE A 110 -5.81 -14.23 -1.41
N ILE A 111 -6.03 -13.66 -2.60
CA ILE A 111 -4.99 -13.34 -3.61
C ILE A 111 -4.24 -12.05 -3.23
N TYR A 112 -4.89 -11.16 -2.46
CA TYR A 112 -4.40 -9.82 -2.11
C TYR A 112 -3.79 -9.71 -0.69
N LYS A 113 -3.03 -10.72 -0.24
CA LYS A 113 -2.49 -10.75 1.14
C LYS A 113 -1.57 -9.56 1.46
N ASP A 114 -0.90 -9.02 0.45
CA ASP A 114 0.00 -7.87 0.58
C ASP A 114 -0.65 -6.56 0.09
N PHE A 115 -1.98 -6.44 0.18
CA PHE A 115 -2.68 -5.20 -0.17
C PHE A 115 -3.40 -4.61 1.02
N VAL A 116 -3.60 -3.29 0.96
CA VAL A 116 -4.39 -2.53 1.92
C VAL A 116 -5.38 -1.66 1.21
N ILE A 117 -6.47 -1.34 1.91
CA ILE A 117 -7.40 -0.32 1.48
C ILE A 117 -6.96 1.01 2.10
N CYS A 118 -6.93 2.06 1.30
CA CYS A 118 -6.54 3.39 1.74
C CYS A 118 -7.64 4.39 1.36
N LYS A 119 -8.02 5.23 2.33
CA LYS A 119 -8.81 6.43 2.09
C LYS A 119 -7.90 7.64 2.13
N ILE A 120 -7.74 8.34 1.01
CA ILE A 120 -7.01 9.61 0.93
C ILE A 120 -8.02 10.76 0.92
N LYS A 121 -7.72 11.85 1.64
CA LYS A 121 -8.54 13.06 1.63
C LYS A 121 -7.73 14.33 1.87
N LYS A 122 -8.17 15.44 1.27
CA LYS A 122 -7.68 16.77 1.61
C LYS A 122 -8.30 17.24 2.93
N LYS A 123 -7.47 17.71 3.86
CA LYS A 123 -7.93 18.25 5.14
C LYS A 123 -8.61 19.59 4.91
N LYS A 124 -9.83 19.75 5.42
CA LYS A 124 -10.54 21.04 5.41
C LYS A 124 -9.75 22.05 6.23
N GLN A 125 -9.49 23.22 5.66
CA GLN A 125 -8.96 24.34 6.43
C GLN A 125 -10.03 24.78 7.44
N ARG A 126 -9.63 24.97 8.70
CA ARG A 126 -10.51 25.60 9.68
C ARG A 126 -10.59 27.07 9.30
N ARG A 127 -11.74 27.51 8.79
CA ARG A 127 -12.05 28.93 8.78
C ARG A 127 -12.36 29.29 10.23
N ASP A 128 -11.62 30.23 10.78
CA ASP A 128 -12.02 30.83 12.05
C ASP A 128 -13.37 31.52 11.82
N HIS A 129 -14.29 31.28 12.76
CA HIS A 129 -15.66 31.79 12.88
C HIS A 129 -16.82 30.90 12.35
N ASP A 130 -17.67 30.51 13.31
CA ASP A 130 -19.03 29.96 13.26
C ASP A 130 -19.57 29.41 11.93
N ASP A 131 -19.69 28.09 11.84
CA ASP A 131 -20.95 27.48 11.38
C ASP A 131 -21.07 26.04 11.91
N LYS A 132 -22.08 25.82 12.77
CA LYS A 132 -22.55 24.47 13.13
C LYS A 132 -23.34 23.92 11.95
N GLY A 133 -22.64 23.43 10.94
CA GLY A 133 -23.25 22.87 9.72
C GLY A 133 -22.82 21.43 9.48
N LYS A 134 -23.64 20.49 9.95
CA LYS A 134 -23.62 19.05 9.64
C LYS A 134 -23.32 18.78 8.17
N TYR A 135 -22.26 18.02 7.86
CA TYR A 135 -22.23 16.98 6.82
C TYR A 135 -20.98 16.13 7.07
N GLU A 136 -21.09 15.22 8.04
CA GLU A 136 -20.25 14.03 8.09
C GLU A 136 -20.82 13.06 7.06
N ASN A 137 -20.26 13.01 5.85
CA ASN A 137 -20.41 11.82 5.01
C ASN A 137 -19.48 10.76 5.57
N ILE A 138 -19.93 10.16 6.68
CA ILE A 138 -19.59 8.80 7.04
C ILE A 138 -20.37 7.96 6.04
N MET A 139 -19.70 7.44 5.01
CA MET A 139 -20.21 6.26 4.31
C MET A 139 -20.45 5.24 5.42
N ASN A 140 -21.69 4.83 5.62
CA ASN A 140 -22.03 3.94 6.73
C ASN A 140 -21.24 2.62 6.53
N ASP A 141 -20.91 1.92 7.62
CA ASP A 141 -20.16 0.65 7.56
C ASP A 141 -20.82 -0.37 6.59
N VAL A 142 -22.15 -0.24 6.38
CA VAL A 142 -22.94 -1.00 5.41
C VAL A 142 -22.53 -0.74 3.95
N GLU A 143 -22.30 0.52 3.55
CA GLU A 143 -21.92 0.87 2.17
C GLU A 143 -20.47 0.46 1.86
N VAL A 144 -19.60 0.43 2.88
CA VAL A 144 -18.23 -0.08 2.74
C VAL A 144 -18.23 -1.59 2.59
N ASN A 145 -19.06 -2.31 3.34
CA ASN A 145 -19.19 -3.76 3.23
C ASN A 145 -19.79 -4.20 1.89
N GLU A 146 -20.86 -3.53 1.42
CA GLU A 146 -21.48 -3.83 0.12
C GLU A 146 -20.51 -3.56 -1.05
N LEU A 147 -19.66 -2.54 -0.92
CA LEU A 147 -18.60 -2.27 -1.91
C LEU A 147 -17.47 -3.30 -1.87
N ILE A 148 -17.11 -3.81 -0.69
CA ILE A 148 -16.11 -4.89 -0.55
C ILE A 148 -16.66 -6.18 -1.16
N ASP A 149 -17.93 -6.52 -0.89
CA ASP A 149 -18.58 -7.70 -1.43
C ASP A 149 -18.70 -7.62 -2.96
N SER A 150 -19.08 -6.47 -3.51
CA SER A 150 -19.12 -6.24 -4.96
C SER A 150 -17.75 -6.37 -5.64
N VAL A 151 -16.68 -5.84 -5.05
CA VAL A 151 -15.32 -5.98 -5.61
C VAL A 151 -14.81 -7.41 -5.48
N MET A 152 -15.18 -8.12 -4.41
CA MET A 152 -14.85 -9.54 -4.27
C MET A 152 -15.62 -10.42 -5.25
N GLU A 153 -16.88 -10.09 -5.57
CA GLU A 153 -17.67 -10.77 -6.59
C GLU A 153 -17.13 -10.53 -8.01
N GLU A 154 -16.75 -9.30 -8.37
CA GLU A 154 -16.09 -8.99 -9.66
C GLU A 154 -14.77 -9.75 -9.86
N LEU A 155 -14.11 -10.15 -8.78
CA LEU A 155 -12.85 -10.90 -8.80
C LEU A 155 -13.05 -12.42 -8.73
N GLU A 156 -14.26 -12.90 -8.46
CA GLU A 156 -14.63 -14.32 -8.53
C GLU A 156 -15.09 -14.74 -9.95
N GLU A 157 -15.35 -13.79 -10.86
CA GLU A 157 -15.72 -14.09 -12.27
C GLU A 157 -14.53 -14.33 -13.23
N ILE A 158 -13.28 -14.27 -12.74
CA ILE A 158 -12.12 -14.76 -13.51
C ILE A 158 -11.99 -16.26 -13.25
N ASP A 159 -12.93 -17.02 -13.81
CA ASP A 159 -12.89 -18.49 -13.85
C ASP A 159 -11.85 -19.00 -14.85
N ASP A 160 -11.28 -20.14 -14.47
CA ASP A 160 -10.04 -20.80 -14.90
C ASP A 160 -10.04 -21.42 -16.32
N ASP A 161 -10.79 -20.89 -17.30
CA ASP A 161 -10.89 -21.51 -18.63
C ASP A 161 -10.41 -20.57 -19.78
N ASN A 162 -9.17 -20.82 -20.23
CA ASN A 162 -8.56 -20.40 -21.50
C ASN A 162 -8.61 -18.90 -21.85
N ILE A 163 -7.67 -18.12 -21.31
CA ILE A 163 -7.15 -16.97 -22.04
C ILE A 163 -5.89 -17.45 -22.80
N GLU A 164 -6.02 -17.71 -24.10
CA GLU A 164 -4.89 -17.49 -25.00
C GLU A 164 -4.57 -16.00 -24.91
N VAL A 165 -3.64 -15.66 -24.02
CA VAL A 165 -3.06 -14.32 -24.01
C VAL A 165 -2.17 -14.35 -25.25
N ASP A 166 -2.57 -13.64 -26.30
CA ASP A 166 -1.66 -13.27 -27.37
C ASP A 166 -0.64 -12.30 -26.76
N VAL A 167 0.32 -12.88 -26.03
CA VAL A 167 1.48 -12.16 -25.55
C VAL A 167 2.36 -12.00 -26.77
N GLY A 168 2.20 -10.87 -27.46
CA GLY A 168 3.03 -10.56 -28.61
C GLY A 168 4.50 -10.84 -28.31
N ASP A 169 5.19 -11.41 -29.28
CA ASP A 169 6.55 -11.97 -29.18
C ASP A 169 7.57 -11.05 -28.48
N ASP A 170 7.29 -9.74 -28.40
CA ASP A 170 8.07 -8.73 -27.69
C ASP A 170 8.18 -8.94 -26.17
N PHE A 171 7.19 -9.55 -25.49
CA PHE A 171 7.25 -9.77 -24.03
C PHE A 171 8.06 -11.02 -23.64
N LEU A 172 8.09 -12.04 -24.50
CA LEU A 172 8.89 -13.25 -24.28
C LEU A 172 10.39 -12.96 -24.44
N ALA A 173 10.76 -12.10 -25.39
CA ALA A 173 12.15 -11.69 -25.59
C ALA A 173 12.74 -10.96 -24.36
N ALA A 174 11.91 -10.21 -23.61
CA ALA A 174 12.34 -9.49 -22.41
C ALA A 174 12.65 -10.41 -21.21
N LEU A 175 12.09 -11.62 -21.18
CA LEU A 175 12.34 -12.61 -20.12
C LEU A 175 13.56 -13.50 -20.43
N GLU A 176 13.93 -13.67 -21.69
CA GLU A 176 15.11 -14.46 -22.08
C GLU A 176 16.42 -13.68 -21.90
N ASP A 177 16.41 -12.35 -22.01
CA ASP A 177 17.59 -11.50 -21.81
C ASP A 177 18.07 -11.41 -20.34
N GLU A 178 17.20 -11.67 -19.37
CA GLU A 178 17.60 -11.74 -17.95
C GLU A 178 18.15 -13.12 -17.54
N CYS A 179 17.91 -14.17 -18.33
CA CYS A 179 18.29 -15.55 -17.97
C CYS A 179 19.69 -15.98 -18.46
N MET A 180 20.37 -15.18 -19.30
CA MET A 180 21.67 -15.54 -19.90
C MET A 180 22.90 -14.82 -19.29
N ASN A 181 22.75 -14.02 -18.23
CA ASN A 181 23.89 -13.32 -17.60
C ASN A 181 24.39 -13.95 -16.29
N SER A 182 24.00 -15.20 -16.00
CA SER A 182 24.49 -15.93 -14.82
C SER A 182 25.17 -17.24 -15.18
N GLU A 183 26.18 -17.22 -16.05
CA GLU A 183 27.17 -18.29 -16.15
C GLU A 183 28.41 -17.76 -16.88
N ASP A 184 29.52 -17.68 -16.13
CA ASP A 184 30.94 -17.81 -16.56
C ASP A 184 31.88 -16.81 -15.88
N ASN A 185 32.47 -17.25 -14.77
CA ASN A 185 33.93 -17.25 -14.66
C ASN A 185 34.39 -18.21 -13.56
N GLU A 186 34.69 -19.45 -13.95
CA GLU A 186 35.64 -20.29 -13.24
C GLU A 186 37.08 -19.76 -13.42
N ILE A 187 37.91 -19.93 -12.38
CA ILE A 187 39.39 -20.08 -12.31
C ILE A 187 39.80 -19.54 -10.93
N SER A 188 40.56 -20.19 -10.05
CA SER A 188 41.18 -21.51 -9.98
C SER A 188 41.53 -21.77 -8.50
N LYS A 189 41.69 -23.04 -8.15
CA LYS A 189 42.25 -23.54 -6.88
C LYS A 189 43.50 -22.76 -6.44
N ASN A 190 43.61 -22.51 -5.13
CA ASN A 190 44.75 -22.93 -4.30
C ASN A 190 44.49 -22.61 -2.82
N ASP A 191 44.64 -23.65 -2.01
CA ASP A 191 45.26 -23.72 -0.68
C ASP A 191 44.79 -22.83 0.49
N ALA A 192 44.37 -23.57 1.51
CA ALA A 192 44.80 -23.48 2.90
C ALA A 192 44.22 -22.38 3.82
N ASN A 193 43.54 -22.92 4.84
CA ASN A 193 43.61 -22.56 6.26
C ASN A 193 42.94 -21.29 6.79
N ASP A 194 42.16 -21.55 7.84
CA ASP A 194 41.87 -20.72 9.01
C ASP A 194 41.35 -19.30 8.78
N ILE A 195 40.04 -19.10 8.98
CA ILE A 195 39.60 -17.94 9.77
C ILE A 195 38.42 -18.31 10.68
N ASN A 196 38.71 -18.12 11.96
CA ASN A 196 37.93 -18.16 13.19
C ASN A 196 36.45 -17.71 13.09
N LEU A 197 35.57 -18.49 13.71
CA LEU A 197 34.35 -18.00 14.35
C LEU A 197 34.79 -17.14 15.54
N ASP A 198 34.56 -15.83 15.47
CA ASP A 198 34.21 -14.95 16.59
C ASP A 198 34.34 -13.48 16.13
N GLU A 199 33.21 -12.83 15.87
CA GLU A 199 32.94 -11.49 16.42
C GLU A 199 31.49 -11.10 16.14
N TYR A 200 30.68 -11.29 17.18
CA TYR A 200 29.64 -10.34 17.55
C TYR A 200 30.20 -8.91 17.45
N ASP A 201 29.49 -7.98 16.81
CA ASP A 201 29.08 -6.81 17.58
C ASP A 201 27.91 -6.02 17.00
N PHE A 202 27.19 -5.48 17.97
CA PHE A 202 25.93 -4.76 18.01
C PHE A 202 26.08 -3.33 17.46
N PHE A 203 25.09 -2.80 16.74
CA PHE A 203 24.46 -1.48 16.95
C PHE A 203 23.25 -1.30 16.01
#